data_AF-A0A257AAW0-F1
#
_entry.id   AF-A0A257AAW0-F1
#
_cell.length_a   1.000
_cell.length_b   1.000
_cell.length_c   1.000
_cell.angle_alpha   90.00
_cell.angle_beta   90.00
_cell.angle_gamma   90.00
#
_symmetry.space_group_name_H-M   'P 1'
#
loop_
_entity.id
_entity.type
_entity.pdbx_description
1 polymer ?
#
loop_
_entity_poly.entity_id
_entity_poly.type
_entity_poly.pdbx_seq_one_letter_code
_entity_poly.pdbx_strand_id
1 'polypeptide(L)'
;MDTPWTGVEFSVASHMIWEGLVDEGISVLRSLHERYLEWGLYWNHIECGGHYLRSLVALSLFNSLAGARWDGVNKLLTLGPKLKGDYFKGPVLIPGAILTLEYKEQAFLKLIPRLGAVLLKGLLLTKGGRPSKVTLNGRPIPYRLKEVKNGLLVEFLREIELKGILKVILKYSSLITANNR
;
A
#
# COMPACT_ATOMS: atom_id res chain seq x y z
N MET A 1 -6.69 29.86 16.67
CA MET A 1 -7.33 28.63 16.17
C MET A 1 -7.10 27.61 17.27
N ASP A 2 -6.52 26.44 17.01
CA ASP A 2 -5.57 25.84 17.95
C ASP A 2 -6.10 24.86 18.98
N THR A 3 -6.97 23.97 18.53
CA THR A 3 -6.69 22.56 18.84
C THR A 3 -6.25 21.84 17.56
N PRO A 4 -5.21 20.99 17.61
CA PRO A 4 -4.80 20.23 16.44
C PRO A 4 -5.95 19.30 16.01
N TRP A 5 -6.37 19.42 14.76
CA TRP A 5 -7.38 18.52 14.19
C TRP A 5 -6.69 17.25 13.69
N THR A 6 -6.84 16.17 14.47
CA THR A 6 -6.11 14.92 14.20
C THR A 6 -6.47 14.26 12.88
N GLY A 7 -7.67 14.52 12.34
CA GLY A 7 -8.01 14.10 10.97
C GLY A 7 -7.11 14.74 9.90
N VAL A 8 -6.75 16.01 10.07
CA VAL A 8 -5.83 16.71 9.16
C VAL A 8 -4.41 16.19 9.34
N GLU A 9 -3.96 15.96 10.58
CA GLU A 9 -2.61 15.45 10.84
C GLU A 9 -2.37 14.08 10.17
N PHE A 10 -3.36 13.17 10.23
CA PHE A 10 -3.30 11.90 9.48
C PHE A 10 -3.26 12.10 7.97
N SER A 11 -4.05 13.04 7.45
CA SER A 11 -4.10 13.34 6.02
C SER A 11 -2.77 13.90 5.52
N VAL A 12 -2.19 14.85 6.26
CA VAL A 12 -0.88 15.45 5.98
C VAL A 12 0.21 14.37 6.01
N ALA A 13 0.24 13.52 7.03
CA ALA A 13 1.19 12.42 7.11
C ALA A 13 1.04 11.44 5.94
N SER A 14 -0.20 11.09 5.57
CA SER A 14 -0.49 10.21 4.42
C SER A 14 0.00 10.82 3.11
N HIS A 15 -0.21 12.13 2.91
CA HIS A 15 0.29 12.86 1.75
C HIS A 15 1.83 12.95 1.72
N MET A 16 2.47 13.26 2.85
CA MET A 16 3.93 13.24 2.97
C MET A 16 4.50 11.89 2.50
N ILE A 17 3.92 10.77 2.95
CA ILE A 17 4.33 9.42 2.53
C ILE A 17 4.13 9.22 1.01
N TRP A 18 3.03 9.72 0.44
CA TRP A 18 2.80 9.62 -1.01
C TRP A 18 3.81 10.40 -1.84
N GLU A 19 4.21 11.58 -1.36
CA GLU A 19 5.21 12.47 -1.99
C GLU A 19 6.66 12.06 -1.69
N GLY A 20 6.88 11.01 -0.91
CA GLY A 20 8.22 10.49 -0.60
C GLY A 20 8.88 11.08 0.64
N LEU A 21 8.21 11.98 1.36
CA LEU A 21 8.58 12.49 2.68
C LEU A 21 8.20 11.48 3.78
N VAL A 22 8.73 10.26 3.65
CA VAL A 22 8.30 9.12 4.47
C VAL A 22 8.70 9.30 5.94
N ASP A 23 9.91 9.78 6.22
CA ASP A 23 10.37 9.96 7.60
C ASP A 23 9.58 11.07 8.31
N GLU A 24 9.30 12.17 7.61
CA GLU A 24 8.50 13.29 8.09
C GLU A 24 7.06 12.85 8.39
N GLY A 25 6.45 12.11 7.46
CA GLY A 25 5.12 11.54 7.65
C GLY A 25 5.06 10.62 8.88
N ILE A 26 6.06 9.74 9.05
CA ILE A 26 6.17 8.88 10.24
C ILE A 26 6.40 9.70 11.52
N SER A 27 7.15 10.80 11.45
CA SER A 27 7.36 11.69 12.60
C SER A 27 6.04 12.31 13.08
N VAL A 28 5.19 12.78 12.16
CA VAL A 28 3.86 13.29 12.50
C VAL A 28 3.01 12.20 13.17
N LEU A 29 3.01 10.98 12.62
CA LEU A 29 2.26 9.86 13.19
C LEU A 29 2.78 9.47 14.58
N ARG A 30 4.08 9.58 14.82
CA ARG A 30 4.68 9.36 16.14
C ARG A 30 4.20 10.41 17.14
N SER A 31 4.26 11.69 16.80
CA SER A 31 3.75 12.76 17.66
C SER A 31 2.26 12.61 17.98
N LEU A 32 1.45 12.16 17.01
CA LEU A 32 0.05 11.79 17.25
C LEU A 32 -0.06 10.65 18.25
N HIS A 33 0.65 9.55 18.01
CA HIS A 33 0.61 8.36 18.87
C HIS A 33 0.99 8.71 20.32
N GLU A 34 2.09 9.43 20.52
CA GLU A 34 2.59 9.84 21.83
C GLU A 34 1.57 10.71 22.58
N ARG A 35 0.96 11.69 21.90
CA ARG A 35 -0.08 12.56 22.48
C ARG A 35 -1.28 11.77 22.99
N TYR A 36 -1.79 10.84 22.18
CA TYR A 36 -2.97 10.05 22.54
C TYR A 36 -2.66 8.92 23.52
N LEU A 37 -1.42 8.43 23.52
CA LEU A 37 -0.93 7.49 24.53
C LEU A 37 -0.85 8.15 25.90
N GLU A 38 -0.30 9.37 25.98
CA GLU A 38 -0.21 10.14 27.22
C GLU A 38 -1.59 10.54 27.75
N TRP A 39 -2.52 10.92 26.87
CA TRP A 39 -3.88 11.30 27.29
C TRP A 39 -4.71 10.13 27.84
N GLY A 40 -4.40 8.89 27.48
CA GLY A 40 -5.11 7.68 27.95
C GLY A 40 -6.45 7.40 27.26
N LEU A 41 -7.03 8.38 26.55
CA LEU A 41 -8.19 8.20 25.67
C LEU A 41 -7.75 8.01 24.22
N TYR A 42 -6.98 6.94 23.96
CA TYR A 42 -6.23 6.77 22.71
C TYR A 42 -7.06 6.93 21.42
N TRP A 43 -8.31 6.47 21.43
CA TRP A 43 -9.18 6.50 20.24
C TRP A 43 -10.09 7.73 20.15
N ASN A 44 -10.01 8.62 21.15
CA ASN A 44 -10.82 9.82 21.22
C ASN A 44 -10.10 10.98 20.53
N HIS A 45 -10.10 11.03 19.20
CA HIS A 45 -9.34 12.05 18.49
C HIS A 45 -10.03 13.43 18.55
N ILE A 46 -9.27 14.51 18.71
CA ILE A 46 -9.79 15.88 18.77
C ILE A 46 -10.19 16.40 17.37
N GLU A 47 -11.35 17.08 17.32
CA GLU A 47 -11.86 17.79 16.15
C GLU A 47 -12.61 19.06 16.58
N CYS A 48 -12.06 20.24 16.24
CA CYS A 48 -12.71 21.55 16.43
C CYS A 48 -13.32 21.80 17.82
N GLY A 49 -12.59 21.46 18.89
CA GLY A 49 -13.06 21.62 20.27
C GLY A 49 -14.00 20.52 20.78
N GLY A 50 -14.30 19.50 19.96
CA GLY A 50 -15.05 18.30 20.31
C GLY A 50 -14.25 17.00 20.18
N HIS A 51 -14.96 15.89 20.34
CA HIS A 51 -14.44 14.53 20.41
C HIS A 51 -14.94 13.71 19.20
N TYR A 52 -14.03 13.38 18.29
CA TYR A 52 -14.28 12.48 17.18
C TYR A 52 -13.78 11.07 17.53
N LEU A 53 -14.71 10.18 17.86
CA LEU A 53 -14.40 8.77 18.07
C LEU A 53 -13.95 8.16 16.74
N ARG A 54 -12.63 7.97 16.61
CA ARG A 54 -11.93 7.32 15.48
C ARG A 54 -11.99 8.09 14.16
N SER A 55 -10.93 8.86 13.89
CA SER A 55 -10.72 9.45 12.56
C SER A 55 -10.51 8.36 11.49
N LEU A 56 -11.54 8.08 10.68
CA LEU A 56 -11.49 7.07 9.61
C LEU A 56 -10.42 7.39 8.57
N VAL A 57 -9.99 8.64 8.45
CA VAL A 57 -8.92 9.06 7.54
C VAL A 57 -7.58 8.41 7.87
N ALA A 58 -7.38 7.94 9.11
CA ALA A 58 -6.22 7.13 9.50
C ALA A 58 -6.09 5.84 8.67
N LEU A 59 -7.20 5.30 8.14
CA LEU A 59 -7.18 4.14 7.25
C LEU A 59 -6.46 4.40 5.92
N SER A 60 -6.34 5.67 5.49
CA SER A 60 -5.59 6.04 4.29
C SER A 60 -4.09 5.69 4.40
N LEU A 61 -3.55 5.65 5.62
CA LEU A 61 -2.16 5.34 5.89
C LEU A 61 -1.75 3.95 5.41
N PHE A 62 -2.67 3.00 5.47
CA PHE A 62 -2.39 1.64 5.01
C PHE A 62 -2.00 1.60 3.54
N ASN A 63 -2.75 2.32 2.70
CA ASN A 63 -2.46 2.39 1.29
C ASN A 63 -1.24 3.27 0.98
N SER A 64 -1.03 4.39 1.69
CA SER A 64 0.17 5.20 1.48
C SER A 64 1.45 4.44 1.83
N LEU A 65 1.47 3.73 2.97
CA LEU A 65 2.61 2.90 3.38
C LEU A 65 2.85 1.72 2.44
N ALA A 66 1.79 1.05 1.98
CA ALA A 66 1.89 -0.04 1.01
C ALA A 66 2.21 0.43 -0.43
N GLY A 67 2.13 1.74 -0.68
CA GLY A 67 2.13 2.32 -2.02
C GLY A 67 1.02 1.75 -2.90
N ALA A 68 -0.12 1.43 -2.29
CA ALA A 68 -1.25 0.77 -2.94
C ALA A 68 -2.21 1.78 -3.57
N ARG A 69 -2.44 1.68 -4.88
CA ARG A 69 -3.46 2.46 -5.60
C ARG A 69 -4.32 1.56 -6.46
N TRP A 70 -5.64 1.74 -6.35
CA TRP A 70 -6.62 1.01 -7.14
C TRP A 70 -7.11 1.85 -8.32
N ASP A 71 -7.03 1.31 -9.52
CA ASP A 71 -7.69 1.81 -10.71
C ASP A 71 -8.87 0.88 -11.03
N GLY A 72 -10.09 1.35 -10.73
CA GLY A 72 -11.31 0.58 -10.94
C GLY A 72 -11.72 0.43 -12.40
N VAL A 73 -11.29 1.34 -13.28
CA VAL A 73 -11.62 1.29 -14.72
C VAL A 73 -10.80 0.19 -15.38
N ASN A 74 -9.50 0.18 -15.12
CA ASN A 74 -8.58 -0.80 -15.70
C ASN A 74 -8.42 -2.08 -14.86
N LYS A 75 -9.03 -2.12 -13.66
CA LYS A 75 -8.90 -3.21 -12.69
C LYS A 75 -7.44 -3.49 -12.33
N LEU A 76 -6.65 -2.43 -12.14
CA LEU A 76 -5.23 -2.50 -11.85
C LEU A 76 -4.97 -2.12 -10.39
N LEU A 77 -4.18 -2.94 -9.71
CA LEU A 77 -3.65 -2.62 -8.40
C LEU A 77 -2.17 -2.25 -8.51
N THR A 78 -1.85 -0.99 -8.24
CA THR A 78 -0.48 -0.50 -8.12
C THR A 78 0.04 -0.82 -6.73
N LEU A 79 1.28 -1.26 -6.61
CA LEU A 79 1.94 -1.59 -5.33
C LEU A 79 3.40 -1.10 -5.35
N GLY A 80 3.87 -0.68 -4.20
CA GLY A 80 5.26 -0.26 -4.01
C GLY A 80 5.47 0.29 -2.60
N PRO A 81 5.77 -0.59 -1.63
CA PRO A 81 5.93 -0.18 -0.25
C PRO A 81 6.89 1.00 -0.08
N LYS A 82 6.47 1.98 0.71
CA LYS A 82 7.16 3.26 0.90
C LYS A 82 8.12 3.27 2.08
N LEU A 83 7.90 2.39 3.07
CA LEU A 83 8.80 2.25 4.21
C LEU A 83 10.21 1.84 3.74
N LYS A 84 11.23 2.34 4.46
CA LYS A 84 12.62 1.94 4.29
C LYS A 84 12.79 0.45 4.61
N GLY A 85 13.71 -0.21 3.91
CA GLY A 85 14.00 -1.63 4.06
C GLY A 85 13.52 -2.47 2.88
N ASP A 86 13.84 -3.76 2.94
CA ASP A 86 13.56 -4.74 1.89
C ASP A 86 12.27 -5.55 2.13
N TYR A 87 11.65 -5.43 3.31
CA TYR A 87 10.46 -6.17 3.71
C TYR A 87 9.32 -5.23 4.13
N PHE A 88 8.10 -5.56 3.70
CA PHE A 88 6.88 -4.90 4.14
C PHE A 88 5.76 -5.94 4.34
N LYS A 89 5.00 -5.78 5.42
CA LYS A 89 3.77 -6.52 5.63
C LYS A 89 2.71 -5.60 6.22
N GLY A 90 1.60 -5.45 5.52
CA GLY A 90 0.55 -4.54 5.95
C GLY A 90 -0.77 -4.73 5.20
N PRO A 91 -1.84 -4.11 5.69
CA PRO A 91 -3.12 -4.12 5.00
C PRO A 91 -3.10 -3.27 3.73
N VAL A 92 -3.94 -3.66 2.77
CA VAL A 92 -4.28 -2.87 1.58
C VAL A 92 -5.80 -2.85 1.49
N LEU A 93 -6.36 -1.64 1.41
CA LEU A 93 -7.79 -1.39 1.34
C LEU A 93 -8.15 -0.98 -0.07
N ILE A 94 -9.04 -1.73 -0.72
CA ILE A 94 -9.55 -1.42 -2.06
C ILE A 94 -11.07 -1.61 -2.08
N PRO A 95 -11.79 -0.99 -3.04
CA PRO A 95 -13.22 -1.23 -3.19
C PRO A 95 -13.51 -2.72 -3.29
N GLY A 96 -14.36 -3.22 -2.37
CA GLY A 96 -14.79 -4.61 -2.33
C GLY A 96 -13.82 -5.62 -1.69
N ALA A 97 -12.61 -5.21 -1.24
CA ALA A 97 -11.71 -6.14 -0.56
C ALA A 97 -10.74 -5.49 0.43
N ILE A 98 -10.41 -6.26 1.48
CA ILE A 98 -9.28 -6.01 2.38
C ILE A 98 -8.25 -7.11 2.14
N LEU A 99 -7.03 -6.71 1.80
CA LEU A 99 -5.92 -7.61 1.51
C LEU A 99 -4.81 -7.45 2.55
N THR A 100 -4.02 -8.49 2.78
CA THR A 100 -2.66 -8.35 3.32
C THR A 100 -1.68 -8.35 2.15
N LEU A 101 -0.87 -7.30 2.04
CA LEU A 101 0.34 -7.29 1.24
C LEU A 101 1.50 -7.82 2.09
N GLU A 102 2.20 -8.84 1.60
CA GLU A 102 3.51 -9.24 2.10
C GLU A 102 4.51 -9.12 0.95
N TYR A 103 5.54 -8.29 1.13
CA TYR A 103 6.46 -7.90 0.08
C TYR A 103 7.90 -8.05 0.57
N LYS A 104 8.75 -8.63 -0.28
CA LYS A 104 10.20 -8.63 -0.14
C LYS A 104 10.85 -8.26 -1.47
N GLU A 105 11.59 -7.16 -1.49
CA GLU A 105 12.00 -6.38 -2.68
C GLU A 105 12.61 -7.20 -3.82
N GLN A 106 13.35 -8.26 -3.48
CA GLN A 106 14.04 -9.12 -4.44
C GLN A 106 13.68 -10.60 -4.29
N ALA A 107 12.53 -10.91 -3.70
CA ALA A 107 12.10 -12.29 -3.53
C ALA A 107 10.65 -12.52 -3.96
N PHE A 108 9.70 -11.76 -3.38
CA PHE A 108 8.30 -12.01 -3.66
C PHE A 108 7.39 -10.84 -3.32
N LEU A 109 6.19 -10.90 -3.89
CA LEU A 109 5.01 -10.17 -3.46
C LEU A 109 3.87 -11.17 -3.26
N LYS A 110 3.12 -11.07 -2.17
CA LYS A 110 1.90 -11.83 -1.92
C LYS A 110 0.75 -10.87 -1.61
N LEU A 111 -0.39 -11.10 -2.25
CA LEU A 111 -1.67 -10.54 -1.86
C LEU A 111 -2.53 -11.65 -1.28
N ILE A 112 -2.98 -11.46 -0.05
CA ILE A 112 -3.77 -12.42 0.70
C ILE A 112 -5.12 -11.78 1.02
N PRO A 113 -6.23 -12.21 0.39
CA PRO A 113 -7.56 -11.74 0.75
C PRO A 113 -7.89 -12.05 2.20
N ARG A 114 -8.40 -11.04 2.91
CA ARG A 114 -8.90 -11.17 4.30
C ARG A 114 -10.40 -10.97 4.37
N LEU A 115 -10.92 -10.07 3.54
CA LEU A 115 -12.35 -9.81 3.40
C LEU A 115 -12.65 -9.46 1.95
N GLY A 116 -13.80 -9.92 1.45
CA GLY A 116 -14.28 -9.60 0.11
C GLY A 116 -13.41 -10.18 -1.01
N ALA A 117 -13.63 -9.68 -2.22
CA ALA A 117 -12.95 -10.11 -3.44
C ALA A 117 -12.94 -8.96 -4.46
N VAL A 118 -11.98 -8.99 -5.38
CA VAL A 118 -11.86 -8.02 -6.46
C VAL A 118 -11.48 -8.72 -7.77
N LEU A 119 -12.00 -8.23 -8.89
CA LEU A 119 -11.52 -8.63 -10.22
C LEU A 119 -10.25 -7.84 -10.54
N LEU A 120 -9.15 -8.54 -10.85
CA LEU A 120 -7.86 -7.96 -11.21
C LEU A 120 -7.53 -8.28 -12.66
N LYS A 121 -7.17 -7.25 -13.43
CA LYS A 121 -6.57 -7.40 -14.76
C LYS A 121 -5.04 -7.42 -14.72
N GLY A 122 -4.44 -6.85 -13.67
CA GLY A 122 -3.00 -6.84 -13.52
C GLY A 122 -2.52 -6.12 -12.27
N LEU A 123 -1.20 -6.16 -12.07
CA LEU A 123 -0.50 -5.46 -11.00
C LEU A 123 0.52 -4.50 -11.59
N LEU A 124 0.55 -3.25 -11.13
CA LEU A 124 1.63 -2.32 -11.44
C LEU A 124 2.63 -2.29 -10.27
N LEU A 125 3.85 -2.75 -10.50
CA LEU A 125 4.90 -2.75 -9.48
C LEU A 125 5.79 -1.53 -9.68
N THR A 126 5.82 -0.63 -8.70
CA THR A 126 6.65 0.60 -8.75
C THR A 126 8.00 0.43 -8.05
N LYS A 127 8.22 -0.69 -7.35
CA LYS A 127 9.46 -1.04 -6.66
C LYS A 127 9.72 -2.55 -6.74
N GLY A 128 11.00 -2.94 -6.76
CA GLY A 128 11.46 -4.32 -6.64
C GLY A 128 11.91 -4.98 -7.94
N GLY A 129 12.17 -6.28 -7.85
CA GLY A 129 12.70 -7.07 -8.97
C GLY A 129 11.70 -7.35 -10.09
N ARG A 130 12.20 -7.94 -11.18
CA ARG A 130 11.37 -8.34 -12.33
C ARG A 130 10.56 -9.60 -11.98
N PRO A 131 9.23 -9.61 -12.16
CA PRO A 131 8.40 -10.81 -12.03
C PRO A 131 8.89 -11.93 -12.93
N SER A 132 9.03 -13.12 -12.36
CA SER A 132 9.46 -14.33 -13.05
C SER A 132 8.42 -15.44 -13.02
N LYS A 133 7.54 -15.43 -12.02
CA LYS A 133 6.44 -16.38 -11.88
C LYS A 133 5.28 -15.71 -11.15
N VAL A 134 4.06 -15.93 -11.62
CA VAL A 134 2.85 -15.50 -10.94
C VAL A 134 1.95 -16.71 -10.73
N THR A 135 1.44 -16.88 -9.51
CA THR A 135 0.57 -17.99 -9.14
C THR A 135 -0.63 -17.51 -8.34
N LEU A 136 -1.80 -18.08 -8.58
CA LEU A 136 -2.99 -17.94 -7.74
C LEU A 136 -3.27 -19.28 -7.07
N ASN A 137 -3.29 -19.32 -5.73
CA ASN A 137 -3.40 -20.56 -4.94
C ASN A 137 -2.39 -21.63 -5.38
N GLY A 138 -1.16 -21.22 -5.67
CA GLY A 138 -0.07 -22.09 -6.13
C GLY A 138 -0.13 -22.48 -7.61
N ARG A 139 -1.26 -22.27 -8.30
CA ARG A 139 -1.40 -22.56 -9.73
C ARG A 139 -0.83 -21.41 -10.57
N PRO A 140 0.07 -21.66 -11.54
CA PRO A 140 0.58 -20.60 -12.42
C PRO A 140 -0.54 -19.91 -13.19
N ILE A 141 -0.46 -18.58 -13.30
CA ILE A 141 -1.34 -17.79 -14.17
C ILE A 141 -0.52 -17.15 -15.29
N PRO A 142 -1.01 -17.15 -16.54
CA PRO A 142 -0.29 -16.56 -17.64
C PRO A 142 -0.41 -15.03 -17.63
N TYR A 143 0.69 -14.35 -17.90
CA TYR A 143 0.80 -12.89 -17.85
C TYR A 143 1.76 -12.37 -18.92
N ARG A 144 1.66 -11.07 -19.22
CA ARG A 144 2.63 -10.29 -20.00
C ARG A 144 3.26 -9.23 -19.12
N LEU A 145 4.51 -8.92 -19.40
CA LEU A 145 5.22 -7.80 -18.76
C LEU A 145 5.27 -6.63 -19.73
N LYS A 146 4.95 -5.43 -19.24
CA LYS A 146 5.09 -4.17 -19.97
C LYS A 146 5.81 -3.16 -19.09
N GLU A 147 6.92 -2.62 -19.56
CA GLU A 147 7.56 -1.48 -18.90
C GLU A 147 6.73 -0.22 -19.14
N VAL A 148 6.47 0.52 -18.08
CA VAL A 148 5.72 1.77 -18.11
C VAL A 148 6.50 2.84 -17.35
N LYS A 149 6.17 4.11 -17.53
CA LYS A 149 6.92 5.25 -16.98
C LYS A 149 7.29 5.11 -15.50
N ASN A 150 6.39 4.55 -14.70
CA ASN A 150 6.53 4.48 -13.23
C ASN A 150 6.67 3.04 -12.69
N GLY A 151 7.10 2.08 -13.51
CA GLY A 151 7.34 0.71 -13.04
C GLY A 151 7.08 -0.37 -14.08
N LEU A 152 6.77 -1.56 -13.59
CA LEU A 152 6.55 -2.74 -14.42
C LEU A 152 5.12 -3.26 -14.25
N LEU A 153 4.36 -3.28 -15.35
CA LEU A 153 3.01 -3.81 -15.38
C LEU A 153 3.04 -5.33 -15.63
N VAL A 154 2.45 -6.07 -14.70
CA VAL A 154 2.12 -7.50 -14.81
C VAL A 154 0.68 -7.62 -15.27
N GLU A 155 0.48 -7.73 -16.58
CA GLU A 155 -0.85 -7.83 -17.19
C GLU A 155 -1.28 -9.30 -17.30
N PHE A 156 -2.38 -9.68 -16.65
CA PHE A 156 -2.91 -11.04 -16.77
C PHE A 156 -3.63 -11.23 -18.10
N LEU A 157 -3.41 -12.38 -18.75
CA LEU A 157 -4.06 -12.67 -20.04
C LEU A 157 -5.59 -12.68 -19.91
N ARG A 158 -6.11 -13.12 -18.75
CA ARG A 158 -7.52 -13.06 -18.38
C ARG A 158 -7.66 -12.35 -17.04
N GLU A 159 -8.79 -11.70 -16.82
CA GLU A 159 -9.11 -11.19 -15.48
C GLU A 159 -9.15 -12.35 -14.49
N ILE A 160 -8.64 -12.11 -13.29
CA ILE A 160 -8.70 -13.08 -12.19
C ILE A 160 -9.54 -12.48 -11.07
N GLU A 161 -10.36 -13.32 -10.45
CA GLU A 161 -11.01 -12.95 -9.20
C GLU A 161 -10.07 -13.29 -8.04
N LEU A 162 -9.67 -12.29 -7.26
CA LEU A 162 -8.74 -12.47 -6.15
C LEU A 162 -9.46 -13.01 -4.91
N LYS A 163 -9.77 -14.30 -4.94
CA LYS A 163 -10.34 -15.07 -3.81
C LYS A 163 -9.29 -15.92 -3.07
N GLY A 164 -8.05 -15.87 -3.51
CA GLY A 164 -6.97 -16.72 -3.01
C GLY A 164 -5.64 -15.99 -2.93
N ILE A 165 -4.59 -16.70 -2.50
CA ILE A 165 -3.25 -16.12 -2.37
C ILE A 165 -2.66 -15.94 -3.77
N LEU A 166 -2.53 -14.69 -4.19
CA LEU A 166 -1.77 -14.33 -5.38
C LEU A 166 -0.32 -14.09 -4.97
N LYS A 167 0.60 -14.84 -5.56
CA LYS A 167 2.04 -14.73 -5.31
C LYS A 167 2.76 -14.41 -6.61
N VAL A 168 3.61 -13.39 -6.56
CA VAL A 168 4.55 -13.00 -7.62
C VAL A 168 5.96 -13.28 -7.09
N ILE A 169 6.74 -14.07 -7.82
CA ILE A 169 8.17 -14.26 -7.55
C ILE A 169 8.96 -13.20 -8.30
N LEU A 170 9.77 -12.44 -7.56
CA LEU A 170 10.60 -11.36 -8.10
C LEU A 170 12.03 -11.88 -8.22
N LYS A 171 12.67 -11.64 -9.36
CA LYS A 171 14.10 -11.91 -9.56
C LYS A 171 14.87 -10.59 -9.60
N TYR A 172 16.14 -10.66 -9.21
CA TYR A 172 17.07 -9.55 -9.38
C TYR A 172 17.05 -9.09 -10.84
N SER A 173 16.84 -7.80 -11.01
CA SER A 173 16.81 -7.13 -12.31
C SER A 173 17.48 -5.79 -12.09
N SER A 174 18.60 -5.56 -12.76
CA SER A 174 19.45 -4.37 -12.68
C SER A 174 18.80 -3.09 -13.22
N LEU A 175 17.47 -2.99 -13.22
CA LEU A 175 16.70 -1.95 -13.92
C LEU A 175 16.15 -0.83 -13.02
N ILE A 176 16.55 -0.74 -11.75
CA ILE A 176 16.15 0.38 -10.88
C ILE A 176 17.37 0.96 -10.16
N THR A 177 18.33 1.45 -10.93
CA THR A 177 19.29 2.47 -10.49
C THR A 177 19.33 3.56 -11.54
N ALA A 178 18.31 4.41 -11.56
CA ALA A 178 18.39 5.70 -12.23
C ALA A 178 17.47 6.69 -11.52
N ASN A 179 18.10 7.72 -10.95
CA ASN A 179 17.55 8.97 -10.44
C ASN A 179 16.82 8.97 -9.09
N ASN A 180 17.62 8.92 -8.03
CA ASN A 180 17.46 9.88 -6.93
C ASN A 180 18.69 10.81 -6.94
N ARG A 181 18.53 11.97 -7.58
CA ARG A 181 19.26 13.21 -7.30
C ARG A 181 18.22 14.26 -7.05
#